data_AF-A0A527Y140-F1
#
_entry.id   AF-A0A527Y140-F1
#
_cell.length_a   1.000
_cell.length_b   1.000
_cell.length_c   1.000
_cell.angle_alpha   90.00
_cell.angle_beta   90.00
_cell.angle_gamma   90.00
#
_symmetry.space_group_name_H-M   'P 1'
#
loop_
_entity.id
_entity.type
_entity.pdbx_description
1 polymer ?
#
loop_
_entity_poly.entity_id
_entity_poly.type
_entity_poly.pdbx_seq_one_letter_code
_entity_poly.pdbx_strand_id
1 'polypeptide(L)'
;FCAALAGVLAGLYYGNVSFGTGLIYGLKILFVTAVGGYLSPLKAALGAAAFGMAESLWAGYFPLEWRDAWIYLFLVVMLVLIGAGRDQAKIA
;
A
#
# COMPACT_ATOMS: atom_id res chain seq x y z
N PHE A 1 -6.05 14.23 13.91
CA PHE A 1 -5.06 15.32 13.75
C PHE A 1 -3.86 14.89 12.89
N CYS A 2 -3.13 13.82 13.21
CA CYS A 2 -1.97 13.37 12.42
C CYS A 2 -2.29 13.09 10.94
N ALA A 3 -3.45 12.50 10.63
CA ALA A 3 -3.87 12.27 9.25
C ALA A 3 -4.12 13.58 8.45
N ALA A 4 -4.61 14.63 9.11
CA ALA A 4 -4.85 15.93 8.46
C ALA A 4 -3.51 16.63 8.15
N LEU A 5 -2.57 16.61 9.09
CA LEU A 5 -1.21 17.12 8.89
C LEU A 5 -0.47 16.35 7.80
N ALA A 6 -0.60 15.01 7.77
CA ALA A 6 -0.02 14.18 6.73
C ALA A 6 -0.57 14.54 5.33
N GLY A 7 -1.88 14.81 5.23
CA GLY A 7 -2.51 15.27 3.99
C GLY A 7 -1.98 16.63 3.51
N VAL A 8 -1.80 17.58 4.42
CA VAL A 8 -1.22 18.91 4.09
C VAL A 8 0.23 18.78 3.63
N LEU A 9 1.05 17.98 4.33
CA LEU A 9 2.44 17.71 3.92
C LEU A 9 2.52 17.05 2.55
N ALA A 10 1.67 16.07 2.28
CA ALA A 10 1.63 15.39 0.98
C ALA A 10 1.26 16.36 -0.15
N GLY A 11 0.28 17.24 0.05
CA GLY A 11 -0.08 18.27 -0.92
C GLY A 11 1.06 19.26 -1.21
N LEU A 12 1.81 19.64 -0.17
CA LEU A 12 2.98 20.51 -0.31
C LEU A 12 4.17 19.82 -0.99
N TYR A 13 4.42 18.54 -0.68
CA TYR A 13 5.56 17.79 -1.19
C TYR A 13 5.43 17.44 -2.68
N TYR A 14 4.23 17.05 -3.12
CA TYR A 14 4.02 16.65 -4.51
C TYR A 14 3.70 17.83 -5.43
N GLY A 15 3.31 19.01 -4.91
CA GLY A 15 3.07 20.25 -5.67
C GLY A 15 1.93 20.21 -6.69
N ASN A 16 1.45 19.02 -7.06
CA ASN A 16 0.33 18.77 -7.95
C ASN A 16 -0.39 17.48 -7.50
N VAL A 17 -1.61 17.62 -7.00
CA VAL A 17 -2.47 16.48 -6.66
C VAL A 17 -3.49 16.33 -7.77
N SER A 18 -3.17 15.48 -8.75
CA SER A 18 -4.12 15.10 -9.81
C SER A 18 -4.99 13.93 -9.34
N PHE A 19 -6.21 13.84 -9.88
CA PHE A 19 -7.14 12.74 -9.62
C PHE A 19 -6.49 11.37 -9.83
N GLY A 20 -5.67 11.22 -10.88
CA GLY A 20 -4.97 9.96 -11.18
C GLY A 20 -4.02 9.53 -10.06
N THR A 21 -3.22 10.46 -9.52
CA THR A 21 -2.30 10.18 -8.40
C THR A 21 -3.07 9.82 -7.13
N GLY A 22 -4.19 10.51 -6.87
CA GLY A 22 -5.06 10.20 -5.74
C GLY A 22 -5.70 8.80 -5.84
N LEU A 23 -6.17 8.43 -7.04
CA LEU A 23 -6.75 7.12 -7.31
C LEU A 23 -5.71 6.00 -7.12
N ILE A 24 -4.48 6.20 -7.62
CA ILE A 24 -3.38 5.23 -7.47
C ILE A 24 -3.00 5.07 -6.00
N TYR A 25 -2.85 6.16 -5.25
CA TYR A 25 -2.53 6.08 -3.81
C TYR A 25 -3.64 5.37 -3.02
N GLY A 26 -4.91 5.70 -3.31
CA GLY A 26 -6.07 5.10 -2.65
C GLY A 26 -6.17 3.60 -2.88
N LEU A 27 -6.00 3.15 -4.12
CA LEU A 27 -5.99 1.73 -4.47
C LEU A 27 -4.87 0.97 -3.76
N LYS A 28 -3.64 1.49 -3.74
CA LYS A 28 -2.53 0.84 -3.01
C LYS A 28 -2.85 0.64 -1.52
N ILE A 29 -3.39 1.66 -0.87
CA ILE A 29 -3.77 1.61 0.55
C ILE A 29 -4.91 0.60 0.79
N LEU A 30 -5.88 0.51 -0.12
CA LEU A 30 -6.94 -0.50 -0.05
C LEU A 30 -6.36 -1.93 -0.07
N PHE A 31 -5.41 -2.21 -0.96
CA PHE A 31 -4.75 -3.51 -1.03
C PHE A 31 -3.86 -3.79 0.19
N VAL A 32 -3.06 -2.82 0.62
CA VAL A 32 -2.20 -2.92 1.82
C VAL A 32 -3.02 -3.24 3.08
N THR A 33 -4.14 -2.54 3.27
CA THR A 33 -5.01 -2.74 4.42
C THR A 33 -5.78 -4.06 4.35
N ALA A 34 -6.15 -4.51 3.13
CA ALA A 34 -6.73 -5.84 2.90
C ALA A 34 -5.78 -6.98 3.29
N VAL A 35 -4.51 -6.87 2.90
CA VAL A 35 -3.44 -7.80 3.27
C VAL A 35 -3.21 -7.80 4.79
N GLY A 36 -3.08 -6.63 5.41
CA GLY A 36 -2.87 -6.48 6.85
C GLY A 36 -4.07 -6.90 7.73
N GLY A 37 -5.27 -6.94 7.15
CA GLY A 37 -6.53 -7.29 7.81
C GLY A 37 -7.30 -6.07 8.29
N TYR A 38 -8.50 -5.89 7.76
CA TYR A 38 -9.38 -4.74 8.01
C TYR A 38 -9.79 -4.57 9.48
N LEU A 39 -9.89 -5.67 10.24
CA LEU A 39 -10.33 -5.67 11.64
C LEU A 39 -9.23 -5.28 12.64
N SER A 40 -7.96 -5.29 12.25
CA SER A 40 -6.85 -4.98 13.17
C SER A 40 -6.02 -3.78 12.66
N PRO A 41 -6.22 -2.58 13.23
CA PRO A 41 -5.57 -1.37 12.74
C PRO A 41 -4.04 -1.43 12.86
N LEU A 42 -3.51 -2.12 13.88
CA LEU A 42 -2.06 -2.23 14.09
C LEU A 42 -1.39 -3.11 13.03
N LYS A 43 -2.02 -4.22 12.62
CA LYS A 43 -1.49 -5.10 11.57
C LYS A 43 -1.55 -4.42 10.20
N ALA A 44 -2.62 -3.65 9.93
CA ALA A 44 -2.74 -2.84 8.73
C ALA A 44 -1.67 -1.73 8.67
N ALA A 45 -1.41 -1.04 9.79
CA ALA A 45 -0.38 -0.02 9.87
C ALA A 45 1.03 -0.58 9.63
N LEU A 46 1.35 -1.76 10.19
CA LEU A 46 2.62 -2.44 9.94
C LEU A 46 2.78 -2.84 8.46
N GLY A 47 1.71 -3.36 7.83
CA GLY A 47 1.71 -3.65 6.40
C GLY A 47 1.94 -2.40 5.55
N ALA A 48 1.33 -1.27 5.93
CA ALA A 48 1.52 0.01 5.26
C ALA A 48 2.93 0.56 5.43
N ALA A 49 3.53 0.42 6.61
CA ALA A 49 4.91 0.84 6.85
C ALA A 49 5.92 0.02 6.02
N ALA A 50 5.76 -1.30 5.97
CA ALA A 50 6.61 -2.17 5.15
C ALA A 50 6.46 -1.87 3.65
N PHE A 51 5.22 -1.63 3.20
CA PHE A 51 4.93 -1.23 1.84
C PHE A 51 5.58 0.12 1.47
N GLY A 52 5.46 1.13 2.34
CA GLY A 52 6.08 2.44 2.12
C GLY A 52 7.61 2.37 2.04
N MET A 53 8.24 1.49 2.84
CA MET A 53 9.68 1.24 2.72
C MET A 53 10.04 0.58 1.39
N ALA A 54 9.30 -0.46 0.98
CA ALA A 54 9.53 -1.13 -0.30
C ALA A 54 9.39 -0.16 -1.50
N GLU A 55 8.39 0.72 -1.46
CA GLU A 55 8.21 1.76 -2.48
C GLU A 55 9.36 2.78 -2.48
N SER A 56 9.85 3.18 -1.30
CA SER A 56 11.00 4.09 -1.17
C SER A 56 12.29 3.47 -1.69
N LEU A 57 12.53 2.18 -1.44
CA LEU A 57 13.66 1.46 -2.02
C LEU A 57 13.54 1.36 -3.54
N TRP A 58 12.35 1.06 -4.08
CA TRP A 58 12.15 1.00 -5.52
C TRP A 58 12.42 2.34 -6.20
N ALA A 59 11.97 3.45 -5.59
CA ALA A 59 12.21 4.80 -6.10
C ALA A 59 13.70 5.17 -6.19
N GLY A 60 14.57 4.53 -5.40
CA GLY A 60 16.02 4.76 -5.43
C GLY A 60 16.81 3.89 -6.41
N TYR A 61 16.27 2.73 -6.81
CA TYR A 61 17.00 1.73 -7.60
C TYR A 61 16.44 1.48 -9.01
N PHE A 62 15.16 1.78 -9.26
CA PHE A 62 14.47 1.37 -10.49
C PHE A 62 13.73 2.52 -11.20
N PRO A 63 13.40 2.36 -12.49
CA PRO A 63 12.58 3.33 -13.22
C PRO A 63 11.23 3.54 -12.54
N LEU A 64 10.91 4.81 -12.25
CA LEU A 64 9.66 5.20 -11.60
C LEU A 64 8.42 4.85 -12.44
N GLU A 65 8.58 4.76 -13.76
CA GLU A 65 7.52 4.43 -14.71
C GLU A 65 6.93 3.03 -14.47
N TRP A 66 7.77 2.09 -14.05
CA TRP A 66 7.38 0.70 -13.81
C TRP A 66 7.02 0.42 -12.35
N ARG A 67 7.27 1.38 -11.45
CA ARG A 67 7.06 1.24 -10.01
C ARG A 67 5.63 0.85 -9.70
N ASP A 68 4.66 1.58 -10.24
CA ASP A 68 3.25 1.38 -9.90
C ASP A 68 2.75 -0.01 -10.32
N ALA A 69 3.12 -0.49 -11.51
CA ALA A 69 2.76 -1.83 -11.98
C ALA A 69 3.36 -2.94 -11.10
N TRP A 70 4.65 -2.84 -10.74
CA TRP A 70 5.33 -3.83 -9.89
C TRP A 70 4.77 -3.87 -8.47
N ILE A 71 4.46 -2.72 -7.91
CA ILE A 71 3.90 -2.61 -6.56
C ILE A 71 2.50 -3.20 -6.48
N TYR A 72 1.66 -2.96 -7.49
CA TYR A 72 0.34 -3.57 -7.54
C TYR A 72 0.43 -5.09 -7.71
N LEU A 73 1.33 -5.57 -8.58
CA LEU A 73 1.57 -6.99 -8.75
C LEU A 73 1.97 -7.65 -7.43
N PHE A 74 2.92 -7.05 -6.70
CA PHE A 74 3.37 -7.55 -5.41
C PHE A 74 2.23 -7.62 -4.39
N LEU A 75 1.42 -6.56 -4.29
CA LEU A 75 0.27 -6.53 -3.38
C LEU A 75 -0.80 -7.56 -3.74
N VAL A 76 -1.10 -7.75 -5.03
CA VAL A 76 -2.06 -8.77 -5.50
C VAL A 76 -1.55 -10.17 -5.16
N VAL A 77 -0.27 -10.46 -5.41
CA VAL A 77 0.34 -11.75 -5.04
C VAL A 77 0.26 -11.96 -3.53
N MET A 78 0.62 -10.96 -2.73
CA MET A 78 0.57 -11.03 -1.27
C MET A 78 -0.87 -11.27 -0.77
N LEU A 79 -1.86 -10.63 -1.39
CA LEU A 79 -3.28 -10.80 -1.07
C LEU A 79 -3.75 -12.22 -1.40
N VAL A 80 -3.38 -12.77 -2.55
CA VAL A 80 -3.73 -14.15 -2.95
C VAL A 80 -3.12 -15.15 -1.99
N LEU A 81 -1.84 -14.99 -1.60
CA LEU A 81 -1.17 -15.88 -0.64
C LEU A 81 -1.82 -15.85 0.74
N ILE A 82 -2.20 -14.66 1.22
CA ILE A 82 -2.94 -14.51 2.49
C ILE A 82 -4.36 -15.08 2.42
N GLY A 83 -5.05 -14.91 1.29
CA GLY A 83 -6.36 -15.51 1.05
C GLY A 83 -6.29 -17.04 1.08
N ALA A 84 -5.32 -17.62 0.37
CA ALA A 84 -5.08 -19.06 0.34
C ALA A 84 -4.71 -19.62 1.73
N GLY A 85 -3.85 -18.93 2.49
CA GLY A 85 -3.45 -19.37 3.83
C GLY A 85 -4.59 -19.31 4.86
N ARG A 86 -5.53 -18.35 4.73
CA ARG A 86 -6.72 -18.25 5.59
C ARG A 86 -7.73 -19.36 5.34
N ASP A 87 -7.82 -19.86 4.10
CA ASP A 87 -8.70 -20.97 3.74
C ASP A 87 -8.18 -22.29 4.32
N GLN A 88 -6.87 -22.54 4.20
CA GLN A 88 -6.19 -23.70 4.77
C GLN A 88 -6.34 -23.79 6.30
N ALA A 89 -6.24 -22.65 7.00
CA ALA A 89 -6.36 -22.58 8.46
C ALA A 89 -7.78 -22.85 9.00
N LYS A 90 -8.82 -22.85 8.15
CA LYS A 90 -10.18 -23.24 8.55
C LYS A 90 -10.47 -24.72 8.36
N ILE A 91 -9.62 -25.42 7.61
CA ILE A 91 -9.78 -26.84 7.25
C ILE A 91 -8.94 -27.75 8.18
N ALA A 92 -7.91 -27.20 8.82
CA ALA A 92 -7.12 -27.86 9.87
C ALA A 92 -7.72 -27.65 11.27
#